data_AF-A0AB39RAM3-F1
#
_entry.id   AF-A0AB39RAM3-F1
#
_cell.length_a   1.000
_cell.length_b   1.000
_cell.length_c   1.000
_cell.angle_alpha   90.00
_cell.angle_beta   90.00
_cell.angle_gamma   90.00
#
_symmetry.space_group_name_H-M   'P 1'
#
loop_
_entity.id
_entity.type
_entity.pdbx_description
1 polymer ?
#
loop_
_entity_poly.entity_id
_entity_poly.type
_entity_poly.pdbx_seq_one_letter_code
_entity_poly.pdbx_strand_id
1 'polypeptide(L)'
;MSGRRILHLRFELPAEPDAELPERLRRLLEDITPRVQMIEPDMAVLDLTGSLLYWKRDARALTEVVQLRALAHLGLHSSAGCAGNRMLAAMACALTPPDRRTIIDDSPEAITAFLSRRPVRELPGVGGKTTATLAEYGLHTVGDVADVPQLTLQRLLGARAGRALHEHAHGRDTQIVDPTPTPASISTEHRFARDELDPAAHRRALLALAEDLGTQLRAADQIATGLTCIIHYADHSATRRSRTLPEATQHTVLLARTAYAVYASLSLQRARVRGIALRADALQPDDRATRQLTLDAGDDKPLAIETVADRARARYGRQMLYPAALATNSRTEMPSTGNGDRPVVEQTRPEGVLWMTRSHREAGPPPRGE
;
A
#
# COMPACT_ATOMS: atom_id res chain seq x y z
N MET A 1 34.10 -13.54 2.94
CA MET A 1 32.74 -13.08 3.29
C MET A 1 32.07 -12.64 2.00
N SER A 2 30.81 -13.02 1.78
CA SER A 2 30.15 -12.97 0.47
C SER A 2 30.23 -11.57 -0.14
N GLY A 3 30.95 -11.41 -1.26
CA GLY A 3 31.12 -10.14 -1.98
C GLY A 3 29.85 -9.69 -2.70
N ARG A 4 28.69 -9.92 -2.08
CA ARG A 4 27.39 -9.53 -2.61
C ARG A 4 27.25 -8.03 -2.51
N ARG A 5 26.64 -7.40 -3.49
CA ARG A 5 26.34 -5.96 -3.47
C ARG A 5 24.88 -5.77 -3.83
N ILE A 6 24.08 -5.54 -2.78
CA ILE A 6 22.65 -5.32 -2.90
C ILE A 6 22.39 -3.82 -2.89
N LEU A 7 21.59 -3.35 -3.84
CA LEU A 7 21.15 -1.97 -3.96
C LEU A 7 19.65 -1.90 -3.66
N HIS A 8 19.25 -1.03 -2.74
CA HIS A 8 17.87 -0.70 -2.43
C HIS A 8 17.59 0.73 -2.89
N LEU A 9 16.51 0.91 -3.65
CA LEU A 9 16.12 2.20 -4.23
C LEU A 9 14.71 2.55 -3.78
N ARG A 10 14.51 3.83 -3.47
CA ARG A 10 13.20 4.44 -3.26
C ARG A 10 13.07 5.63 -4.20
N PHE A 11 12.02 5.63 -5.02
CA PHE A 11 11.76 6.62 -6.04
C PHE A 11 10.70 7.61 -5.57
N GLU A 12 10.80 8.86 -6.02
CA GLU A 12 9.75 9.85 -5.80
C GLU A 12 8.76 9.77 -6.95
N LEU A 13 7.60 9.12 -6.71
CA LEU A 13 6.55 9.03 -7.70
C LEU A 13 5.78 10.36 -7.80
N PRO A 14 5.30 10.72 -9.01
CA PRO A 14 4.38 11.85 -9.17
C PRO A 14 3.04 11.54 -8.47
N ALA A 15 2.26 12.59 -8.18
CA ALA A 15 0.96 12.46 -7.50
C ALA A 15 -0.03 11.52 -8.23
N GLU A 16 0.03 11.51 -9.56
CA GLU A 16 -0.73 10.59 -10.42
C GLU A 16 0.26 9.85 -11.34
N PRO A 17 0.83 8.72 -10.88
CA PRO A 17 1.74 7.93 -11.70
C PRO A 17 0.96 7.20 -12.81
N ASP A 18 1.54 7.20 -14.00
CA ASP A 18 1.08 6.38 -15.12
C ASP A 18 1.05 4.90 -14.71
N ALA A 19 -0.01 4.18 -15.09
CA ALA A 19 -0.18 2.76 -14.80
C ALA A 19 0.96 1.91 -15.35
N GLU A 20 1.63 2.35 -16.43
CA GLU A 20 2.77 1.66 -17.03
C GLU A 20 4.13 1.98 -16.36
N LEU A 21 4.17 2.98 -15.48
CA LEU A 21 5.42 3.46 -14.86
C LEU A 21 6.20 2.36 -14.11
N PRO A 22 5.57 1.50 -13.28
CA PRO A 22 6.29 0.43 -12.57
C PRO A 22 6.95 -0.58 -13.51
N GLU A 23 6.29 -0.90 -14.63
CA GLU A 23 6.80 -1.83 -15.63
C GLU A 23 7.94 -1.22 -16.43
N ARG A 24 7.83 0.06 -16.81
CA ARG A 24 8.92 0.81 -17.46
C ARG A 24 10.14 0.94 -16.53
N LEU A 25 9.91 1.22 -15.26
CA LEU A 25 10.95 1.27 -14.23
C LEU A 25 11.63 -0.09 -14.07
N ARG A 26 10.86 -1.17 -13.95
CA ARG A 26 11.39 -2.54 -13.87
C ARG A 26 12.31 -2.84 -15.04
N ARG A 27 11.88 -2.58 -16.29
CA ARG A 27 12.70 -2.81 -17.50
C ARG A 27 14.00 -2.01 -17.48
N LEU A 28 13.95 -0.74 -17.10
CA LEU A 28 15.15 0.11 -16.98
C LEU A 28 16.15 -0.45 -15.96
N LEU A 29 15.65 -0.99 -14.84
CA LEU A 29 16.49 -1.61 -13.81
C LEU A 29 17.06 -2.96 -14.29
N GLU A 30 16.30 -3.72 -15.08
CA GLU A 30 16.72 -5.00 -15.65
C GLU A 30 17.85 -4.87 -16.68
N ASP A 31 17.93 -3.72 -17.36
CA ASP A 31 19.07 -3.38 -18.23
C ASP A 31 20.40 -3.24 -17.46
N ILE A 32 20.35 -3.13 -16.12
CA ILE A 32 21.54 -3.03 -15.26
C ILE A 32 21.92 -4.39 -14.68
N THR A 33 20.93 -5.13 -14.18
CA THR A 33 21.10 -6.48 -13.63
C THR A 33 19.85 -7.30 -13.88
N PRO A 34 19.95 -8.60 -14.22
CA PRO A 34 18.78 -9.46 -14.33
C PRO A 34 18.13 -9.77 -12.97
N ARG A 35 18.77 -9.41 -11.85
CA ARG A 35 18.27 -9.67 -10.49
C ARG A 35 17.61 -8.43 -9.90
N VAL A 36 16.40 -8.12 -10.38
CA VAL A 36 15.56 -7.01 -9.92
C VAL A 36 14.33 -7.54 -9.21
N GLN A 37 14.06 -7.04 -8.01
CA GLN A 37 12.82 -7.30 -7.29
C GLN A 37 12.09 -5.99 -7.01
N MET A 38 10.89 -5.84 -7.58
CA MET A 38 9.97 -4.75 -7.21
C MET A 38 9.30 -5.09 -5.88
N ILE A 39 9.42 -4.20 -4.88
CA ILE A 39 8.79 -4.35 -3.57
C ILE A 39 7.44 -3.62 -3.55
N GLU A 40 7.48 -2.34 -3.90
CA GLU A 40 6.34 -1.44 -4.03
C GLU A 40 6.49 -0.67 -5.34
N PRO A 41 5.46 0.05 -5.82
CA PRO A 41 5.55 0.81 -7.07
C PRO A 41 6.72 1.80 -7.12
N ASP A 42 7.12 2.31 -5.96
CA ASP A 42 8.21 3.27 -5.76
C ASP A 42 9.48 2.65 -5.17
N MET A 43 9.55 1.33 -4.95
CA MET A 43 10.69 0.68 -4.30
C MET A 43 11.15 -0.58 -5.03
N ALA A 44 12.46 -0.66 -5.25
CA ALA A 44 13.10 -1.78 -5.91
C ALA A 44 14.39 -2.21 -5.17
N VAL A 45 14.68 -3.51 -5.24
CA VAL A 45 15.94 -4.08 -4.76
C VAL A 45 16.63 -4.82 -5.89
N LEU A 46 17.91 -4.55 -6.06
CA LEU A 46 18.75 -5.08 -7.12
C LEU A 46 19.93 -5.83 -6.49
N ASP A 47 20.30 -6.97 -7.09
CA ASP A 47 21.59 -7.60 -6.82
C ASP A 47 22.58 -7.19 -7.92
N LEU A 48 23.51 -6.32 -7.56
CA LEU A 48 24.54 -5.78 -8.46
C LEU A 48 25.79 -6.66 -8.53
N THR A 49 25.89 -7.73 -7.76
CA THR A 49 27.12 -8.51 -7.57
C THR A 49 27.78 -8.91 -8.91
N GLY A 50 26.99 -9.44 -9.84
CA GLY A 50 27.48 -9.80 -11.18
C GLY A 50 27.68 -8.59 -12.11
N SER A 51 26.85 -7.56 -11.94
CA SER A 51 26.87 -6.36 -12.78
C SER A 51 28.12 -5.51 -12.55
N LEU A 52 28.69 -5.47 -11.34
CA LEU A 52 29.91 -4.70 -11.07
C LEU A 52 31.07 -5.09 -11.99
N LEU A 53 31.24 -6.38 -12.24
CA LEU A 53 32.27 -6.91 -13.15
C LEU A 53 31.97 -6.56 -14.61
N TYR A 54 30.71 -6.73 -15.04
CA TYR A 54 30.29 -6.42 -16.41
C TYR A 54 30.46 -4.94 -16.75
N TRP A 55 30.00 -4.06 -15.86
CA TRP A 55 30.06 -2.61 -16.02
C TRP A 55 31.46 -2.02 -15.74
N LYS A 56 32.38 -2.82 -15.19
CA LYS A 56 33.72 -2.39 -14.74
C LYS A 56 33.66 -1.16 -13.84
N ARG A 57 32.71 -1.16 -12.90
CA ARG A 57 32.43 -0.04 -11.98
C ARG A 57 32.29 -0.58 -10.56
N ASP A 58 32.65 0.26 -9.60
CA ASP A 58 32.36 -0.02 -8.19
C ASP A 58 30.86 0.19 -7.89
N ALA A 59 30.44 -0.23 -6.69
CA ALA A 59 29.04 -0.13 -6.28
C ALA A 59 28.53 1.32 -6.25
N ARG A 60 29.39 2.28 -5.90
CA ARG A 60 29.04 3.70 -5.82
C ARG A 60 28.75 4.27 -7.21
N ALA A 61 29.62 3.99 -8.17
CA ALA A 61 29.52 4.46 -9.55
C ALA A 61 28.38 3.77 -10.29
N LEU A 62 28.15 2.46 -10.05
CA LEU A 62 27.03 1.76 -10.67
C LEU A 62 25.68 2.24 -10.09
N THR A 63 25.60 2.48 -8.78
CA THR A 63 24.41 3.08 -8.16
C THR A 63 24.09 4.44 -8.77
N GLU A 64 25.10 5.28 -8.99
CA GLU A 64 24.93 6.58 -9.65
C GLU A 64 24.41 6.45 -11.08
N VAL A 65 24.91 5.48 -11.85
CA VAL A 65 24.39 5.18 -13.19
C VAL A 65 22.90 4.81 -13.14
N VAL A 66 22.47 4.00 -12.16
CA VAL A 66 21.06 3.63 -11.98
C VAL A 66 20.20 4.87 -11.70
N GLN A 67 20.62 5.71 -10.75
CA GLN A 67 19.88 6.93 -10.39
C GLN A 67 19.80 7.91 -11.57
N LEU A 68 20.91 8.12 -12.28
CA LEU A 68 20.95 8.99 -13.46
C LEU A 68 20.05 8.48 -14.59
N ARG A 69 20.00 7.16 -14.82
CA ARG A 69 19.10 6.58 -15.82
C ARG A 69 17.64 6.74 -15.43
N ALA A 70 17.28 6.47 -14.18
CA ALA A 70 15.91 6.65 -13.69
C ALA A 70 15.45 8.11 -13.85
N LEU A 71 16.33 9.06 -13.51
CA LEU A 71 16.05 10.48 -13.69
C LEU A 71 15.95 10.87 -15.17
N ALA A 72 16.90 10.45 -16.01
CA ALA A 72 16.95 10.85 -17.42
C ALA A 72 15.82 10.24 -18.27
N HIS A 73 15.43 8.99 -18.01
CA HIS A 73 14.44 8.28 -18.84
C HIS A 73 13.01 8.37 -18.29
N LEU A 74 12.84 8.51 -16.98
CA LEU A 74 11.53 8.46 -16.32
C LEU A 74 11.23 9.72 -15.48
N GLY A 75 12.19 10.65 -15.34
CA GLY A 75 12.01 11.84 -14.51
C GLY A 75 11.95 11.54 -13.01
N LEU A 76 12.42 10.36 -12.58
CA LEU A 76 12.30 9.91 -11.19
C LEU A 76 13.55 10.24 -10.38
N HIS A 77 13.37 11.10 -9.37
CA HIS A 77 14.33 11.28 -8.29
C HIS A 77 14.37 10.04 -7.39
N SER A 78 15.52 9.74 -6.79
CA SER A 78 15.66 8.53 -5.97
C SER A 78 16.66 8.63 -4.83
N SER A 79 16.32 8.00 -3.72
CA SER A 79 17.25 7.67 -2.63
C SER A 79 17.82 6.27 -2.85
N ALA A 80 19.11 6.08 -2.59
CA ALA A 80 19.78 4.79 -2.79
C ALA A 80 20.59 4.33 -1.56
N GLY A 81 20.47 3.06 -1.20
CA GLY A 81 21.30 2.40 -0.20
C GLY A 81 21.95 1.15 -0.78
N CYS A 82 23.27 1.01 -0.67
CA CYS A 82 23.97 -0.20 -1.13
C CYS A 82 24.78 -0.83 0.01
N ALA A 83 24.69 -2.16 0.15
CA ALA A 83 25.40 -2.91 1.18
C ALA A 83 25.56 -4.40 0.81
N GLY A 84 26.23 -5.17 1.67
CA GLY A 84 26.46 -6.61 1.50
C GLY A 84 25.22 -7.51 1.56
N ASN A 85 24.09 -7.00 2.05
CA ASN A 85 22.82 -7.71 2.14
C ASN A 85 21.62 -6.76 2.08
N ARG A 86 20.43 -7.35 1.95
CA ARG A 86 19.17 -6.61 1.73
C ARG A 86 18.78 -5.76 2.93
N MET A 87 18.89 -6.30 4.15
CA MET A 87 18.64 -5.54 5.38
C MET A 87 19.46 -4.25 5.45
N LEU A 88 20.79 -4.35 5.34
CA LEU A 88 21.68 -3.19 5.44
C LEU A 88 21.44 -2.19 4.31
N ALA A 89 21.18 -2.68 3.09
CA ALA A 89 20.87 -1.82 1.95
C ALA A 89 19.55 -1.03 2.17
N ALA A 90 18.52 -1.68 2.69
CA ALA A 90 17.24 -1.05 3.02
C ALA A 90 17.40 0.00 4.13
N MET A 91 18.12 -0.34 5.20
CA MET A 91 18.41 0.61 6.29
C MET A 91 19.22 1.82 5.80
N ALA A 92 20.23 1.59 4.94
CA ALA A 92 21.00 2.67 4.33
C ALA A 92 20.10 3.59 3.48
N CYS A 93 19.23 3.00 2.66
CA CYS A 93 18.32 3.75 1.79
C CYS A 93 17.34 4.61 2.60
N ALA A 94 16.77 4.07 3.68
CA ALA A 94 15.80 4.77 4.53
C ALA A 94 16.34 6.08 5.14
N LEU A 95 17.66 6.17 5.33
CA LEU A 95 18.34 7.34 5.90
C LEU A 95 18.88 8.29 4.84
N THR A 96 18.85 7.86 3.58
CA THR A 96 19.47 8.57 2.48
C THR A 96 18.50 9.64 1.97
N PRO A 97 18.88 10.92 1.97
CA PRO A 97 18.06 11.98 1.37
C PRO A 97 17.77 11.73 -0.12
N PRO A 98 16.77 12.40 -0.71
CA PRO A 98 16.53 12.35 -2.14
C PRO A 98 17.79 12.69 -2.95
N ASP A 99 17.99 12.02 -4.09
CA ASP A 99 19.13 12.13 -5.01
C ASP A 99 20.51 11.84 -4.39
N ARG A 100 20.52 11.22 -3.21
CA ARG A 100 21.75 10.78 -2.55
C ARG A 100 21.87 9.27 -2.58
N ARG A 101 23.08 8.80 -2.27
CA ARG A 101 23.40 7.38 -2.13
C ARG A 101 24.27 7.16 -0.91
N THR A 102 23.94 6.14 -0.13
CA THR A 102 24.73 5.67 1.01
C THR A 102 25.25 4.28 0.71
N ILE A 103 26.56 4.09 0.83
CA ILE A 103 27.22 2.79 0.59
C ILE A 103 27.81 2.32 1.92
N ILE A 104 27.46 1.11 2.33
CA ILE A 104 28.03 0.45 3.51
C ILE A 104 29.04 -0.58 3.02
N ASP A 105 30.27 -0.48 3.52
CA ASP A 105 31.31 -1.47 3.25
C ASP A 105 31.05 -2.79 3.98
N ASP A 106 31.46 -3.90 3.38
CA ASP A 106 31.19 -5.25 3.91
C ASP A 106 32.15 -5.66 5.05
N SER A 107 33.05 -4.75 5.45
CA SER A 107 33.94 -4.96 6.59
C SER A 107 33.13 -4.99 7.90
N PRO A 108 33.43 -5.91 8.83
CA PRO A 108 32.78 -5.95 10.14
C PRO A 108 32.79 -4.61 10.88
N GLU A 109 33.87 -3.83 10.74
CA GLU A 109 34.05 -2.53 11.38
C GLU A 109 33.05 -1.51 10.84
N ALA A 110 32.89 -1.42 9.52
CA ALA A 110 31.92 -0.51 8.89
C ALA A 110 30.47 -0.90 9.22
N ILE A 111 30.15 -2.21 9.22
CA ILE A 111 28.82 -2.71 9.61
C ILE A 111 28.52 -2.36 11.07
N THR A 112 29.47 -2.60 11.97
CA THR A 112 29.33 -2.29 13.40
C THR A 112 29.20 -0.78 13.63
N ALA A 113 30.00 0.02 12.94
CA ALA A 113 29.93 1.49 13.00
C ALA A 113 28.58 2.00 12.50
N PHE A 114 28.00 1.39 11.46
CA PHE A 114 26.69 1.75 10.94
C PHE A 114 25.55 1.35 11.88
N LEU A 115 25.63 0.17 12.52
CA LEU A 115 24.54 -0.40 13.31
C LEU A 115 24.54 0.04 14.78
N SER A 116 25.69 -0.01 15.46
CA SER A 116 25.78 0.04 16.94
C SER A 116 24.98 1.16 17.61
N ARG A 117 25.02 2.38 17.07
CA ARG A 117 24.35 3.56 17.66
C ARG A 117 22.88 3.69 17.29
N ARG A 118 22.35 2.82 16.44
CA ARG A 118 20.99 2.93 15.94
C ARG A 118 19.98 2.47 16.99
N PRO A 119 18.81 3.13 17.08
CA PRO A 119 17.68 2.60 17.81
C PRO A 119 17.32 1.19 17.35
N VAL A 120 17.04 0.28 18.29
CA VAL A 120 16.71 -1.12 17.97
C VAL A 120 15.46 -1.25 17.08
N ARG A 121 14.52 -0.31 17.19
CA ARG A 121 13.32 -0.23 16.36
C ARG A 121 13.58 -0.07 14.85
N GLU A 122 14.79 0.33 14.45
CA GLU A 122 15.18 0.43 13.04
C GLU A 122 15.52 -0.94 12.44
N LEU A 123 15.74 -1.98 13.24
CA LEU A 123 16.00 -3.32 12.73
C LEU A 123 14.72 -3.95 12.15
N PRO A 124 14.79 -4.63 10.99
CA PRO A 124 13.66 -5.35 10.45
C PRO A 124 13.12 -6.41 11.41
N GLY A 125 11.80 -6.46 11.54
CA GLY A 125 11.10 -7.40 12.42
C GLY A 125 10.97 -6.91 13.87
N VAL A 126 11.53 -5.75 14.23
CA VAL A 126 11.35 -5.13 15.54
C VAL A 126 10.16 -4.18 15.49
N GLY A 127 9.00 -4.67 15.92
CA GLY A 127 7.79 -3.86 16.07
C GLY A 127 7.72 -3.12 17.41
N GLY A 128 6.63 -2.37 17.61
CA GLY A 128 6.41 -1.61 18.86
C GLY A 128 6.38 -2.50 20.11
N LYS A 129 5.75 -3.68 20.05
CA LYS A 129 5.72 -4.64 21.17
C LYS A 129 7.13 -5.14 21.52
N THR A 130 7.90 -5.56 20.52
CA THR A 130 9.30 -5.99 20.71
C THR A 130 10.17 -4.86 21.27
N THR A 131 10.01 -3.64 20.76
CA THR A 131 10.75 -2.46 21.26
C THR A 131 10.43 -2.18 22.72
N ALA A 132 9.15 -2.26 23.12
CA ALA A 132 8.73 -2.07 24.50
C ALA A 132 9.34 -3.13 25.43
N THR A 133 9.26 -4.41 25.03
CA THR A 133 9.88 -5.50 25.79
C THR A 133 11.38 -5.30 25.93
N LEU A 134 12.10 -4.95 24.87
CA LEU A 134 13.55 -4.71 24.93
C LEU A 134 13.90 -3.51 25.83
N ALA A 135 13.09 -2.46 25.79
CA ALA A 135 13.27 -1.28 26.63
C ALA A 135 13.11 -1.58 28.13
N GLU A 136 12.23 -2.52 28.52
CA GLU A 136 12.11 -2.99 29.91
C GLU A 136 13.42 -3.60 30.45
N TYR A 137 14.26 -4.14 29.56
CA TYR A 137 15.59 -4.68 29.88
C TYR A 137 16.73 -3.69 29.61
N GLY A 138 16.42 -2.42 29.34
CA GLY A 138 17.41 -1.37 29.06
C GLY A 138 18.10 -1.49 27.69
N LEU A 139 17.55 -2.28 26.76
CA LEU A 139 18.09 -2.48 25.42
C LEU A 139 17.44 -1.47 24.47
N HIS A 140 18.14 -0.38 24.17
CA HIS A 140 17.62 0.72 23.37
C HIS A 140 18.25 0.80 21.98
N THR A 141 19.52 0.40 21.87
CA THR A 141 20.31 0.46 20.65
C THR A 141 20.57 -0.93 20.08
N VAL A 142 20.96 -0.99 18.80
CA VAL A 142 21.40 -2.23 18.16
C VAL A 142 22.69 -2.74 18.81
N GLY A 143 23.57 -1.85 19.26
CA GLY A 143 24.77 -2.22 20.02
C GLY A 143 24.42 -2.95 21.31
N ASP A 144 23.46 -2.42 22.10
CA ASP A 144 23.01 -3.06 23.34
C ASP A 144 22.53 -4.49 23.08
N VAL A 145 21.77 -4.70 21.99
CA VAL A 145 21.26 -6.02 21.59
C VAL A 145 22.37 -6.94 21.09
N ALA A 146 23.37 -6.41 20.36
CA ALA A 146 24.50 -7.19 19.87
C ALA A 146 25.34 -7.76 21.02
N ASP A 147 25.47 -7.03 22.13
CA ASP A 147 26.18 -7.46 23.32
C ASP A 147 25.42 -8.51 24.15
N VAL A 148 24.12 -8.70 23.88
CA VAL A 148 23.31 -9.71 24.57
C VAL A 148 23.49 -11.11 23.94
N PRO A 149 23.76 -12.15 24.75
CA PRO A 149 23.82 -13.52 24.26
C PRO A 149 22.53 -13.95 23.56
N GLN A 150 22.65 -14.64 22.42
CA GLN A 150 21.51 -15.09 21.61
C GLN A 150 20.45 -15.84 22.42
N LEU A 151 20.86 -16.74 23.33
CA LEU A 151 19.96 -17.52 24.19
C LEU A 151 19.08 -16.64 25.08
N THR A 152 19.59 -15.50 25.54
CA THR A 152 18.83 -14.54 26.34
C THR A 152 17.75 -13.89 25.49
N LEU A 153 18.08 -13.41 24.29
CA LEU A 153 17.11 -12.83 23.35
C LEU A 153 16.02 -13.84 22.97
N GLN A 154 16.38 -15.12 22.81
CA GLN A 154 15.42 -16.20 22.56
C GLN A 154 14.47 -16.45 23.73
N ARG A 155 14.93 -16.31 24.98
CA ARG A 155 14.06 -16.43 26.17
C ARG A 155 13.10 -15.25 26.29
N LEU A 156 13.54 -14.04 25.91
CA LEU A 156 12.72 -12.83 25.97
C LEU A 156 11.65 -12.77 24.89
N LEU A 157 12.01 -13.10 23.64
CA LEU A 157 11.15 -12.88 22.47
C LEU A 157 10.63 -14.16 21.81
N GLY A 158 11.08 -15.32 22.30
CA GLY A 158 10.86 -16.62 21.67
C GLY A 158 11.99 -17.02 20.72
N ALA A 159 12.14 -18.34 20.51
CA ALA A 159 13.29 -18.93 19.83
C ALA A 159 13.58 -18.37 18.43
N ARG A 160 12.53 -18.18 17.61
CA ARG A 160 12.67 -17.67 16.24
C ARG A 160 12.99 -16.18 16.22
N ALA A 161 12.23 -15.38 16.95
CA ALA A 161 12.37 -13.92 16.95
C ALA A 161 13.68 -13.48 17.61
N GLY A 162 14.06 -14.08 18.74
CA GLY A 162 15.32 -13.78 19.41
C GLY A 162 16.55 -14.16 18.59
N ARG A 163 16.49 -15.29 17.85
CA ARG A 163 17.56 -15.64 16.91
C ARG A 163 17.67 -14.62 15.77
N ALA A 164 16.55 -14.29 15.13
CA ALA A 164 16.55 -13.33 14.02
C ALA A 164 17.07 -11.96 14.47
N LEU A 165 16.62 -11.48 15.64
CA LEU A 165 17.09 -10.22 16.21
C LEU A 165 18.61 -10.22 16.45
N HIS A 166 19.14 -11.31 17.01
CA HIS A 166 20.58 -11.43 17.25
C HIS A 166 21.40 -11.39 15.94
N GLU A 167 20.96 -12.11 14.90
CA GLU A 167 21.61 -12.09 13.58
C GLU A 167 21.53 -10.68 12.95
N HIS A 168 20.36 -10.04 13.00
CA HIS A 168 20.16 -8.70 12.47
C HIS A 168 21.02 -7.65 13.19
N ALA A 169 21.16 -7.75 14.52
CA ALA A 169 22.01 -6.86 15.29
C ALA A 169 23.50 -6.95 14.91
N HIS A 170 23.92 -8.12 14.41
CA HIS A 170 25.26 -8.35 13.86
C HIS A 170 25.36 -8.08 12.36
N GLY A 171 24.35 -7.46 11.75
CA GLY A 171 24.34 -7.15 10.32
C GLY A 171 24.18 -8.35 9.41
N ARG A 172 23.72 -9.50 9.92
CA ARG A 172 23.57 -10.74 9.15
C ARG A 172 22.13 -10.89 8.68
N ASP A 173 21.98 -11.01 7.37
CA ASP A 173 20.71 -11.27 6.68
C ASP A 173 20.96 -12.26 5.55
N THR A 174 20.12 -13.30 5.48
CA THR A 174 20.23 -14.37 4.49
C THR A 174 19.25 -14.21 3.33
N GLN A 175 18.38 -13.20 3.38
CA GLN A 175 17.43 -12.93 2.30
C GLN A 175 18.16 -12.65 0.99
N ILE A 176 17.67 -13.26 -0.08
CA ILE A 176 18.13 -13.04 -1.44
C ILE A 176 17.20 -12.08 -2.17
N VAL A 177 17.72 -11.42 -3.19
CA VAL A 177 16.89 -10.70 -4.17
C VAL A 177 16.26 -11.76 -5.06
N ASP A 178 14.95 -11.90 -4.97
CA ASP A 178 14.18 -12.83 -5.78
C ASP A 178 13.66 -12.08 -7.02
N PRO A 179 14.18 -12.38 -8.22
CA PRO A 179 13.74 -11.75 -9.46
C PRO A 179 12.37 -12.23 -9.91
N THR A 180 11.79 -13.23 -9.24
CA THR A 180 10.43 -13.67 -9.53
C THR A 180 9.50 -12.48 -9.28
N PRO A 181 8.73 -12.04 -10.30
CA PRO A 181 7.85 -10.90 -10.14
C PRO A 181 6.89 -11.18 -8.98
N THR A 182 6.89 -10.29 -7.99
CA THR A 182 5.87 -10.32 -6.94
C THR A 182 4.52 -10.26 -7.66
N PRO A 183 3.62 -11.24 -7.45
CA PRO A 183 2.34 -11.20 -8.13
C PRO A 183 1.66 -9.87 -7.82
N ALA A 184 1.18 -9.20 -8.87
CA ALA A 184 0.51 -7.93 -8.72
C ALA A 184 -0.64 -8.09 -7.71
N SER A 185 -0.97 -7.00 -7.05
CA SER A 185 -1.95 -6.98 -5.97
C SER A 185 -2.55 -5.61 -5.87
N ILE A 186 -3.84 -5.55 -5.60
CA ILE A 186 -4.56 -4.30 -5.36
C ILE A 186 -5.10 -4.37 -3.94
N SER A 187 -5.01 -3.27 -3.18
CA SER A 187 -5.54 -3.21 -1.83
C SER A 187 -6.30 -1.93 -1.58
N THR A 188 -7.33 -2.03 -0.75
CA THR A 188 -8.12 -0.90 -0.26
C THR A 188 -8.25 -1.00 1.26
N GLU A 189 -8.28 0.14 1.94
CA GLU A 189 -8.34 0.26 3.40
C GLU A 189 -9.49 1.19 3.80
N HIS A 190 -10.24 0.78 4.82
CA HIS A 190 -11.21 1.62 5.52
C HIS A 190 -10.71 1.89 6.94
N ARG A 191 -10.66 3.18 7.31
CA ARG A 191 -10.33 3.63 8.67
C ARG A 191 -11.60 4.16 9.33
N PHE A 192 -11.94 3.60 10.48
CA PHE A 192 -13.09 4.07 11.26
C PHE A 192 -12.76 5.40 11.94
N ALA A 193 -13.77 6.28 12.07
CA ALA A 193 -13.61 7.57 12.75
C ALA A 193 -13.36 7.42 14.26
N ARG A 194 -13.86 6.33 14.86
CA ARG A 194 -13.63 5.91 16.23
C ARG A 194 -13.43 4.39 16.22
N ASP A 195 -12.70 3.87 17.21
CA ASP A 195 -12.49 2.42 17.32
C ASP A 195 -13.84 1.70 17.41
N GLU A 196 -14.10 0.83 16.45
CA GLU A 196 -15.38 0.17 16.23
C GLU A 196 -15.41 -1.22 16.89
N LEU A 197 -16.56 -1.56 17.46
CA LEU A 197 -16.82 -2.84 18.12
C LEU A 197 -17.99 -3.59 17.48
N ASP A 198 -18.87 -2.88 16.75
CA ASP A 198 -20.05 -3.44 16.15
C ASP A 198 -19.69 -4.35 14.95
N PRO A 199 -19.96 -5.67 15.03
CA PRO A 199 -19.74 -6.56 13.90
C PRO A 199 -20.56 -6.20 12.66
N ALA A 200 -21.71 -5.52 12.80
CA ALA A 200 -22.49 -5.07 11.66
C ALA A 200 -21.81 -3.90 10.93
N ALA A 201 -21.21 -2.94 11.65
CA ALA A 201 -20.34 -1.91 11.08
C ALA A 201 -19.13 -2.52 10.34
N HIS A 202 -18.47 -3.54 10.92
CA HIS A 202 -17.37 -4.23 10.25
C HIS A 202 -17.81 -4.91 8.95
N ARG A 203 -18.97 -5.58 8.95
CA ARG A 203 -19.53 -6.21 7.74
C ARG A 203 -19.83 -5.19 6.65
N ARG A 204 -20.39 -4.02 7.01
CA ARG A 204 -20.62 -2.93 6.03
C ARG A 204 -19.31 -2.41 5.45
N ALA A 205 -18.28 -2.20 6.27
CA ALA A 205 -16.96 -1.79 5.79
C ALA A 205 -16.34 -2.84 4.85
N LEU A 206 -16.43 -4.13 5.19
CA LEU A 206 -15.95 -5.22 4.33
C LEU A 206 -16.67 -5.27 2.99
N LEU A 207 -17.98 -5.01 2.95
CA LEU A 207 -18.74 -4.94 1.69
C LEU A 207 -18.27 -3.78 0.82
N ALA A 208 -18.14 -2.60 1.40
CA ALA A 208 -17.65 -1.42 0.69
C ALA A 208 -16.23 -1.64 0.14
N LEU A 209 -15.35 -2.24 0.93
CA LEU A 209 -13.99 -2.58 0.50
C LEU A 209 -13.98 -3.63 -0.62
N ALA A 210 -14.85 -4.64 -0.56
CA ALA A 210 -14.95 -5.66 -1.60
C ALA A 210 -15.47 -5.07 -2.93
N GLU A 211 -16.40 -4.12 -2.87
CA GLU A 211 -16.90 -3.39 -4.03
C GLU A 211 -15.85 -2.48 -4.66
N ASP A 212 -15.11 -1.75 -3.84
CA ASP A 212 -14.00 -0.92 -4.28
C ASP A 212 -12.91 -1.77 -4.95
N LEU A 213 -12.59 -2.90 -4.35
CA LEU A 213 -11.61 -3.84 -4.89
C LEU A 213 -12.09 -4.44 -6.21
N GLY A 214 -13.35 -4.89 -6.30
CA GLY A 214 -13.94 -5.41 -7.54
C GLY A 214 -13.95 -4.37 -8.66
N THR A 215 -14.27 -3.11 -8.34
CA THR A 215 -14.26 -2.00 -9.30
C THR A 215 -12.85 -1.74 -9.82
N GLN A 216 -11.84 -1.73 -8.95
CA GLN A 216 -10.43 -1.52 -9.35
C GLN A 216 -9.91 -2.69 -10.18
N LEU A 217 -10.26 -3.92 -9.83
CA LEU A 217 -9.91 -5.12 -10.60
C LEU A 217 -10.47 -5.06 -12.03
N ARG A 218 -11.75 -4.72 -12.17
CA ARG A 218 -12.41 -4.55 -13.48
C ARG A 218 -11.85 -3.39 -14.29
N ALA A 219 -11.52 -2.27 -13.63
CA ALA A 219 -10.90 -1.14 -14.31
C ALA A 219 -9.48 -1.45 -14.81
N ALA A 220 -8.81 -2.43 -14.21
CA ALA A 220 -7.47 -2.88 -14.58
C ALA A 220 -7.47 -4.16 -15.44
N ASP A 221 -8.63 -4.68 -15.83
CA ASP A 221 -8.79 -5.97 -16.52
C ASP A 221 -8.05 -7.14 -15.81
N GLN A 222 -8.09 -7.15 -14.47
CA GLN A 222 -7.42 -8.13 -13.62
C GLN A 222 -8.42 -8.99 -12.83
N ILE A 223 -8.08 -10.26 -12.63
CA ILE A 223 -8.75 -11.19 -11.72
C ILE A 223 -7.83 -11.59 -10.57
N ALA A 224 -8.39 -11.81 -9.38
CA ALA A 224 -7.62 -12.19 -8.20
C ALA A 224 -7.78 -13.69 -7.90
N THR A 225 -6.68 -14.34 -7.49
CA THR A 225 -6.71 -15.76 -7.01
C THR A 225 -6.61 -15.88 -5.50
N GLY A 226 -6.25 -14.80 -4.81
CA GLY A 226 -6.22 -14.75 -3.35
C GLY A 226 -6.86 -13.47 -2.81
N LEU A 227 -7.36 -13.55 -1.59
CA LEU A 227 -7.82 -12.40 -0.83
C LEU A 227 -7.21 -12.40 0.57
N THR A 228 -6.53 -11.32 0.92
CA THR A 228 -6.00 -11.06 2.26
C THR A 228 -6.84 -10.01 2.97
N CYS A 229 -7.28 -10.32 4.19
CA CYS A 229 -7.94 -9.40 5.10
C CYS A 229 -6.96 -9.03 6.22
N ILE A 230 -6.82 -7.73 6.47
CA ILE A 230 -5.96 -7.16 7.50
C ILE A 230 -6.84 -6.35 8.44
N ILE A 231 -6.81 -6.69 9.73
CA ILE A 231 -7.53 -5.98 10.78
C ILE A 231 -6.51 -5.18 11.59
N HIS A 232 -6.71 -3.86 11.66
CA HIS A 232 -5.94 -2.95 12.49
C HIS A 232 -6.70 -2.70 13.80
N TYR A 233 -6.08 -2.96 14.93
CA TYR A 233 -6.69 -2.81 16.25
C TYR A 233 -6.37 -1.45 16.87
N ALA A 234 -7.12 -1.10 17.91
CA ALA A 234 -6.90 0.10 18.71
C ALA A 234 -5.49 0.17 19.35
N ASP A 235 -4.88 -0.98 19.67
CA ASP A 235 -3.50 -1.07 20.21
C ASP A 235 -2.40 -0.91 19.14
N HIS A 236 -2.77 -0.47 17.93
CA HIS A 236 -1.90 -0.36 16.75
C HIS A 236 -1.29 -1.68 16.27
N SER A 237 -1.66 -2.82 16.86
CA SER A 237 -1.32 -4.12 16.29
C SER A 237 -2.24 -4.46 15.11
N ALA A 238 -1.81 -5.42 14.29
CA ALA A 238 -2.61 -5.88 13.17
C ALA A 238 -2.59 -7.40 13.09
N THR A 239 -3.70 -8.00 12.64
CA THR A 239 -3.76 -9.40 12.24
C THR A 239 -4.07 -9.50 10.77
N ARG A 240 -3.32 -10.33 10.06
CA ARG A 240 -3.53 -10.63 8.64
C ARG A 240 -3.95 -12.08 8.46
N ARG A 241 -4.94 -12.32 7.61
CA ARG A 241 -5.32 -13.66 7.15
C ARG A 241 -5.60 -13.63 5.66
N SER A 242 -5.06 -14.62 4.98
CA SER A 242 -5.16 -14.79 3.54
C SER A 242 -5.92 -16.06 3.23
N ARG A 243 -6.72 -16.04 2.15
CA ARG A 243 -7.41 -17.21 1.64
C ARG A 243 -7.35 -17.23 0.13
N THR A 244 -7.03 -18.39 -0.44
CA THR A 244 -7.15 -18.64 -1.88
C THR A 244 -8.62 -18.66 -2.27
N LEU A 245 -8.95 -17.98 -3.36
CA LEU A 245 -10.28 -18.00 -3.95
C LEU A 245 -10.49 -19.34 -4.68
N PRO A 246 -11.71 -19.89 -4.69
CA PRO A 246 -11.99 -21.15 -5.38
C PRO A 246 -11.79 -21.04 -6.90
N GLU A 247 -11.97 -19.84 -7.45
CA GLU A 247 -11.70 -19.49 -8.83
C GLU A 247 -11.11 -18.08 -8.89
N ALA A 248 -10.33 -17.80 -9.93
CA ALA A 248 -9.81 -16.46 -10.18
C ALA A 248 -10.97 -15.52 -10.53
N THR A 249 -11.19 -14.47 -9.75
CA THR A 249 -12.40 -13.64 -9.88
C THR A 249 -12.18 -12.17 -9.61
N GLN A 250 -12.99 -11.35 -10.26
CA GLN A 250 -13.16 -9.92 -10.02
C GLN A 250 -14.59 -9.57 -9.59
N HIS A 251 -15.42 -10.58 -9.29
CA HIS A 251 -16.83 -10.40 -8.93
C HIS A 251 -16.97 -9.92 -7.50
N THR A 252 -17.69 -8.82 -7.31
CA THR A 252 -17.86 -8.17 -5.99
C THR A 252 -18.49 -9.13 -4.99
N VAL A 253 -19.48 -9.91 -5.42
CA VAL A 253 -20.18 -10.88 -4.56
C VAL A 253 -19.24 -11.97 -4.02
N LEU A 254 -18.36 -12.51 -4.87
CA LEU A 254 -17.41 -13.56 -4.47
C LEU A 254 -16.30 -13.03 -3.57
N LEU A 255 -15.83 -11.81 -3.85
CA LEU A 255 -14.86 -11.10 -3.01
C LEU A 255 -15.47 -10.81 -1.62
N ALA A 256 -16.69 -10.26 -1.57
CA ALA A 256 -17.38 -9.95 -0.30
C ALA A 256 -17.67 -11.22 0.52
N ARG A 257 -18.17 -12.29 -0.12
CA ARG A 257 -18.40 -13.58 0.52
C ARG A 257 -17.11 -14.15 1.12
N THR A 258 -16.00 -14.02 0.39
CA THR A 258 -14.70 -14.48 0.88
C THR A 258 -14.16 -13.60 2.00
N ALA A 259 -14.28 -12.29 1.89
CA ALA A 259 -13.91 -11.34 2.93
C ALA A 259 -14.63 -11.65 4.26
N TYR A 260 -15.94 -11.92 4.21
CA TYR A 260 -16.70 -12.32 5.40
C TYR A 260 -16.23 -13.64 6.00
N ALA A 261 -15.94 -14.64 5.18
CA ALA A 261 -15.45 -15.93 5.67
C ALA A 261 -14.08 -15.82 6.33
N VAL A 262 -13.16 -15.03 5.73
CA VAL A 262 -11.85 -14.74 6.31
C VAL A 262 -12.00 -13.96 7.62
N TYR A 263 -12.84 -12.93 7.63
CA TYR A 263 -13.14 -12.16 8.83
C TYR A 263 -13.73 -13.03 9.96
N ALA A 264 -14.65 -13.94 9.64
CA ALA A 264 -15.23 -14.86 10.63
C ALA A 264 -14.17 -15.80 11.23
N SER A 265 -13.23 -16.29 10.41
CA SER A 265 -12.14 -17.16 10.88
C SER A 265 -11.16 -16.50 11.85
N LEU A 266 -11.11 -15.16 11.88
CA LEU A 266 -10.27 -14.43 12.82
C LEU A 266 -10.76 -14.52 14.26
N SER A 267 -12.02 -14.94 14.48
CA SER A 267 -12.62 -15.12 15.81
C SER A 267 -12.37 -13.92 16.74
N LEU A 268 -12.67 -12.71 16.24
CA LEU A 268 -12.42 -11.47 16.99
C LEU A 268 -13.27 -11.43 18.27
N GLN A 269 -12.66 -11.72 19.42
CA GLN A 269 -13.33 -11.68 20.72
C GLN A 269 -13.50 -10.24 21.22
N ARG A 270 -14.50 -9.52 20.69
CA ARG A 270 -14.79 -8.11 21.05
C ARG A 270 -13.58 -7.19 20.90
N ALA A 271 -12.73 -7.44 19.91
CA ALA A 271 -11.60 -6.59 19.61
C ALA A 271 -12.07 -5.24 19.08
N ARG A 272 -11.51 -4.15 19.62
CA ARG A 272 -11.71 -2.79 19.09
C ARG A 272 -10.93 -2.63 17.80
N VAL A 273 -11.64 -2.43 16.68
CA VAL A 273 -11.07 -2.32 15.34
C VAL A 273 -10.98 -0.86 14.94
N ARG A 274 -9.78 -0.42 14.59
CA ARG A 274 -9.51 0.93 14.09
C ARG A 274 -9.62 1.03 12.56
N GLY A 275 -9.32 -0.07 11.87
CA GLY A 275 -9.41 -0.14 10.42
C GLY A 275 -9.40 -1.56 9.88
N ILE A 276 -9.88 -1.70 8.65
CA ILE A 276 -9.94 -2.97 7.92
C ILE A 276 -9.36 -2.71 6.53
N ALA A 277 -8.43 -3.54 6.08
CA ALA A 277 -7.94 -3.55 4.71
C ALA A 277 -8.23 -4.88 4.03
N LEU A 278 -8.61 -4.81 2.75
CA LEU A 278 -8.70 -5.96 1.86
C LEU A 278 -7.65 -5.82 0.76
N ARG A 279 -6.98 -6.92 0.45
CA ARG A 279 -5.96 -7.01 -0.58
C ARG A 279 -6.27 -8.19 -1.49
N ALA A 280 -6.47 -7.93 -2.77
CA ALA A 280 -6.49 -8.93 -3.83
C ALA A 280 -5.05 -9.33 -4.14
N ASP A 281 -4.75 -10.62 -4.05
CA ASP A 281 -3.43 -11.19 -4.27
C ASP A 281 -3.40 -12.04 -5.53
N ALA A 282 -2.20 -12.17 -6.09
CA ALA A 282 -1.92 -13.01 -7.25
C ALA A 282 -2.86 -12.70 -8.41
N LEU A 283 -2.80 -11.42 -8.82
CA LEU A 283 -3.56 -10.91 -9.94
C LEU A 283 -3.08 -11.52 -11.25
N GLN A 284 -4.04 -11.79 -12.11
CA GLN A 284 -3.83 -12.30 -13.46
C GLN A 284 -4.70 -11.49 -14.42
N PRO A 285 -4.29 -11.35 -15.69
CA PRO A 285 -5.16 -10.81 -16.72
C PRO A 285 -6.48 -11.63 -16.83
N ASP A 286 -7.62 -10.94 -17.00
CA ASP A 286 -8.95 -11.59 -17.08
C ASP A 286 -9.06 -12.55 -18.29
N ASP A 287 -8.27 -12.35 -19.35
CA ASP A 287 -8.21 -13.23 -20.52
C ASP A 287 -7.66 -14.64 -20.21
N ARG A 288 -7.01 -14.82 -19.05
CA ARG A 288 -6.53 -16.11 -18.54
C ARG A 288 -7.46 -16.73 -17.51
N ALA A 289 -8.66 -16.17 -17.29
CA ALA A 289 -9.65 -16.75 -16.41
C ALA A 289 -10.11 -18.12 -16.93
N THR A 290 -9.63 -19.21 -16.34
CA THR A 290 -10.29 -20.51 -16.48
C THR A 290 -11.55 -20.48 -15.63
N ARG A 291 -12.67 -20.05 -16.20
CA ARG A 291 -13.98 -20.15 -15.55
C ARG A 291 -14.47 -21.58 -15.68
N GLN A 292 -14.90 -22.17 -14.57
CA GLN A 292 -15.68 -23.40 -14.65
C GLN A 292 -17.02 -23.03 -15.27
N LEU A 293 -17.32 -23.56 -16.46
CA LEU A 293 -18.62 -23.38 -17.09
C LEU A 293 -19.68 -24.07 -16.24
N THR A 294 -20.43 -23.30 -15.45
CA THR A 294 -21.65 -23.76 -14.80
C THR A 294 -22.75 -23.85 -15.86
N LEU A 295 -23.52 -24.95 -15.87
CA LEU A 295 -24.64 -25.13 -16.80
C LEU A 295 -25.84 -24.19 -16.51
N ASP A 296 -25.77 -23.44 -15.41
CA ASP A 296 -26.75 -22.43 -15.03
C ASP A 296 -26.31 -21.03 -15.48
N ALA A 297 -27.07 -20.41 -16.39
CA ALA A 297 -26.87 -19.04 -16.89
C ALA A 297 -27.11 -17.92 -15.84
N GLY A 298 -26.98 -18.26 -14.54
CA GLY A 298 -27.26 -17.39 -13.41
C GLY A 298 -26.13 -16.43 -13.06
N ASP A 299 -24.86 -16.83 -13.27
CA ASP A 299 -23.69 -16.06 -12.82
C ASP A 299 -23.24 -14.96 -13.82
N ASP A 300 -23.65 -15.04 -15.09
CA ASP A 300 -23.35 -14.02 -16.10
C ASP A 300 -24.15 -12.72 -15.91
N LYS A 301 -25.39 -12.82 -15.42
CA LYS A 301 -26.28 -11.65 -15.22
C LYS A 301 -25.75 -10.69 -14.13
N PRO A 302 -25.31 -11.15 -12.94
CA PRO A 302 -24.70 -10.30 -11.92
C PRO A 302 -23.46 -9.54 -12.42
N LEU A 303 -22.58 -10.19 -13.20
CA LEU A 303 -21.36 -9.53 -13.69
C LEU A 303 -21.64 -8.46 -14.74
N ALA A 304 -22.60 -8.72 -15.63
CA ALA A 304 -23.10 -7.72 -16.56
C ALA A 304 -23.70 -6.52 -15.82
N ILE A 305 -24.44 -6.77 -14.73
CA ILE A 305 -25.00 -5.72 -13.86
C ILE A 305 -23.88 -4.93 -13.17
N GLU A 306 -22.85 -5.58 -12.63
CA GLU A 306 -21.69 -4.92 -12.01
C GLU A 306 -20.98 -4.01 -13.02
N THR A 307 -20.73 -4.50 -14.23
CA THR A 307 -20.09 -3.71 -15.31
C THR A 307 -20.93 -2.48 -15.68
N VAL A 308 -22.26 -2.63 -15.74
CA VAL A 308 -23.19 -1.52 -16.01
C VAL A 308 -23.21 -0.52 -14.84
N ALA A 309 -23.24 -1.02 -13.61
CA ALA A 309 -23.18 -0.19 -12.40
C ALA A 309 -21.88 0.62 -12.34
N ASP A 310 -20.75 0.02 -12.71
CA ASP A 310 -19.45 0.70 -12.72
C ASP A 310 -19.40 1.80 -13.79
N ARG A 311 -19.92 1.56 -14.99
CA ARG A 311 -20.05 2.61 -16.03
C ARG A 311 -20.93 3.76 -15.55
N ALA A 312 -22.04 3.47 -14.87
CA ALA A 312 -22.91 4.48 -14.30
C ALA A 312 -22.20 5.28 -13.19
N ARG A 313 -21.39 4.65 -12.34
CA ARG A 313 -20.57 5.34 -11.32
C ARG A 313 -19.50 6.22 -11.93
N ALA A 314 -18.83 5.75 -12.97
CA ALA A 314 -17.82 6.53 -13.69
C ALA A 314 -18.43 7.81 -14.29
N ARG A 315 -19.67 7.74 -14.77
CA ARG A 315 -20.35 8.87 -15.41
C ARG A 315 -21.07 9.82 -14.43
N TYR A 316 -21.68 9.29 -13.36
CA TYR A 316 -22.58 10.04 -12.49
C TYR A 316 -22.11 10.15 -11.03
N GLY A 317 -20.95 9.58 -10.70
CA GLY A 317 -20.38 9.59 -9.37
C GLY A 317 -20.81 8.40 -8.50
N ARG A 318 -19.97 8.09 -7.49
CA ARG A 318 -20.08 6.91 -6.63
C ARG A 318 -21.34 6.89 -5.75
N GLN A 319 -21.98 8.03 -5.56
CA GLN A 319 -23.13 8.19 -4.66
C GLN A 319 -24.46 7.78 -5.31
N MET A 320 -24.47 7.56 -6.63
CA MET A 320 -25.70 7.28 -7.37
C MET A 320 -26.13 5.80 -7.31
N LEU A 321 -25.16 4.87 -7.24
CA LEU A 321 -25.42 3.43 -7.22
C LEU A 321 -24.47 2.74 -6.23
N TYR A 322 -25.03 2.22 -5.15
CA TYR A 322 -24.30 1.47 -4.13
C TYR A 322 -25.19 0.34 -3.59
N PRO A 323 -24.60 -0.72 -3.02
CA PRO A 323 -25.32 -1.83 -2.44
C PRO A 323 -26.29 -1.32 -1.38
N ALA A 324 -27.54 -1.79 -1.43
CA ALA A 324 -28.59 -1.34 -0.52
C ALA A 324 -28.19 -1.47 0.97
N ALA A 325 -27.34 -2.45 1.31
CA ALA A 325 -26.81 -2.64 2.66
C ALA A 325 -25.89 -1.50 3.16
N LEU A 326 -25.38 -0.64 2.25
CA LEU A 326 -24.61 0.56 2.57
C LEU A 326 -25.48 1.82 2.67
N ALA A 327 -26.78 1.74 2.33
CA ALA A 327 -27.70 2.86 2.49
C ALA A 327 -27.84 3.20 3.97
N THR A 328 -27.49 4.43 4.35
CA THR A 328 -27.83 4.93 5.67
C THR A 328 -29.31 5.30 5.66
N ASN A 329 -30.11 4.61 6.46
CA ASN A 329 -31.52 4.89 6.59
C ASN A 329 -31.68 6.15 7.47
N SER A 330 -31.56 7.34 6.87
CA SER A 330 -32.00 8.57 7.50
C SER A 330 -33.54 8.53 7.54
N ARG A 331 -34.10 7.83 8.53
CA ARG A 331 -35.43 8.18 9.01
C ARG A 331 -35.32 9.59 9.56
N THR A 332 -35.57 10.58 8.71
CA THR A 332 -35.99 11.90 9.16
C THR A 332 -37.21 11.66 10.04
N GLU A 333 -37.04 11.80 11.35
CA GLU A 333 -38.17 12.02 12.24
C GLU A 333 -38.86 13.28 11.75
N MET A 334 -39.92 13.09 10.96
CA MET A 334 -40.88 14.15 10.68
C MET A 334 -41.45 14.57 12.04
N PRO A 335 -41.37 15.86 12.42
CA PRO A 335 -41.99 16.31 13.65
C PRO A 335 -43.48 15.97 13.57
N SER A 336 -43.97 15.28 14.60
CA SER A 336 -45.38 14.94 14.74
C SER A 336 -46.20 16.23 14.65
N THR A 337 -47.03 16.35 13.62
CA THR A 337 -48.01 17.43 13.50
C THR A 337 -49.08 17.22 14.56
N GLY A 338 -48.83 17.75 15.76
CA GLY A 338 -49.84 17.97 16.78
C GLY A 338 -50.75 19.10 16.35
N ASN A 339 -52.05 18.81 16.33
CA ASN A 339 -53.14 19.70 16.01
C ASN A 339 -53.18 20.93 16.95
N GLY A 340 -53.42 22.12 16.37
CA GLY A 340 -53.99 23.27 17.07
C GLY A 340 -53.00 24.27 17.67
N ASP A 341 -52.52 25.21 16.85
CA ASP A 341 -52.83 26.64 17.05
C ASP A 341 -52.23 27.48 15.90
N ARG A 342 -53.07 28.33 15.30
CA ARG A 342 -52.62 29.41 14.41
C ARG A 342 -52.20 30.60 15.28
N PRO A 343 -51.16 31.34 14.88
CA PRO A 343 -51.45 32.72 14.48
C PRO A 343 -50.71 33.10 13.17
N VAL A 344 -51.44 33.71 12.24
CA VAL A 344 -51.41 35.15 11.88
C VAL A 344 -50.22 35.51 10.97
N VAL A 345 -50.60 35.93 9.77
CA VAL A 345 -49.77 36.49 8.70
C VAL A 345 -49.27 37.85 9.13
N GLU A 346 -47.96 38.09 9.02
CA GLU A 346 -47.42 39.44 8.93
C GLU A 346 -46.47 39.51 7.72
N GLN A 347 -46.93 40.20 6.69
CA GLN A 347 -46.14 40.57 5.52
C GLN A 347 -45.18 41.69 5.91
N THR A 348 -43.90 41.53 5.60
CA THR A 348 -42.99 42.67 5.49
C THR A 348 -41.99 42.41 4.38
N ARG A 349 -42.07 43.23 3.32
CA ARG A 349 -40.97 43.46 2.37
C ARG A 349 -40.08 44.58 2.93
N PRO A 350 -38.79 44.54 2.62
CA PRO A 350 -38.21 45.59 1.77
C PRO A 350 -37.32 44.97 0.66
N GLU A 351 -37.38 45.45 -0.59
CA GLU A 351 -36.45 46.44 -1.16
C GLU A 351 -34.99 46.18 -0.74
N GLY A 352 -34.04 45.81 -1.59
CA GLY A 352 -33.77 46.23 -2.96
C GLY A 352 -32.30 46.66 -2.98
N VAL A 353 -31.39 45.86 -3.55
CA VAL A 353 -30.03 46.34 -3.89
C VAL A 353 -29.62 45.78 -5.24
N LEU A 354 -29.52 46.74 -6.15
CA LEU A 354 -29.08 46.73 -7.53
C LEU A 354 -27.56 46.46 -7.58
N TRP A 355 -27.09 45.53 -8.40
CA TRP A 355 -25.68 45.43 -8.77
C TRP A 355 -25.45 46.18 -10.09
N MET A 356 -24.59 47.19 -10.06
CA MET A 356 -24.07 47.88 -11.25
C MET A 356 -22.54 47.99 -11.16
N THR A 357 -21.92 48.08 -12.34
CA THR A 357 -20.50 48.27 -12.70
C THR A 357 -19.77 46.98 -13.11
N ARG A 358 -19.03 46.91 -14.22
CA ARG A 358 -18.75 47.82 -15.34
C ARG A 358 -18.20 46.96 -16.49
N SER A 359 -18.62 47.19 -17.72
CA SER A 359 -17.93 46.72 -18.93
C SER A 359 -16.88 47.74 -19.39
N HIS A 360 -15.91 47.23 -20.16
CA HIS A 360 -15.05 47.85 -21.18
C HIS A 360 -13.53 47.73 -20.91
N ARG A 361 -12.84 46.92 -21.73
CA ARG A 361 -12.30 47.33 -23.04
C ARG A 361 -11.61 46.14 -23.73
N GLU A 362 -12.24 45.65 -24.80
CA GLU A 362 -11.53 45.01 -25.91
C GLU A 362 -10.97 46.11 -26.83
N ALA A 363 -9.73 45.92 -27.28
CA ALA A 363 -9.12 46.68 -28.37
C ALA A 363 -8.35 45.70 -29.26
N GLY A 364 -8.93 45.37 -30.41
CA GLY A 364 -8.29 44.66 -31.52
C GLY A 364 -8.37 45.54 -32.79
N PRO A 365 -7.31 45.62 -33.61
CA PRO A 365 -7.18 46.63 -34.67
C PRO A 365 -7.91 46.24 -35.97
N PRO A 366 -8.19 47.22 -36.86
CA PRO A 366 -9.03 47.03 -38.04
C PRO A 366 -8.28 46.41 -39.25
N PRO A 367 -9.01 45.87 -40.24
CA PRO A 367 -8.43 45.16 -41.38
C PRO A 367 -7.87 46.12 -42.43
N ARG A 368 -6.82 45.69 -43.13
CA ARG A 368 -6.39 46.25 -44.42
C ARG A 368 -6.68 45.24 -45.53
N GLY A 369 -7.44 45.68 -46.52
CA GLY A 369 -7.54 45.07 -47.84
C GLY A 369 -7.17 46.13 -48.88
N GLU A 370 -6.51 45.63 -49.94
CA GLU A 370 -5.87 46.30 -51.09
C GLU A 370 -4.44 46.83 -50.90
#